data_AF-A0A7X9F163-F1
#
_entry.id   AF-A0A7X9F163-F1
#
_cell.length_a   1.000
_cell.length_b   1.000
_cell.length_c   1.000
_cell.angle_alpha   90.00
_cell.angle_beta   90.00
_cell.angle_gamma   90.00
#
_symmetry.space_group_name_H-M   'P 1'
#
loop_
_entity.id
_entity.type
_entity.pdbx_description
1 polymer ?
#
loop_
_entity_poly.entity_id
_entity_poly.type
_entity_poly.pdbx_seq_one_letter_code
_entity_poly.pdbx_strand_id
1 'polypeptide(L)' 'MHLGYLEILVIIVIVLLLFGPGRISKVAGELGQGIKAFKEGLSGTKKDEKSSKEEESADDQSEKKE' A
#
# COMPACT_ATOMS: atom_id res chain seq x y z
N MET A 1 5.70 -10.74 29.50
CA MET A 1 5.69 -11.38 28.16
C MET A 1 5.47 -10.28 27.15
N HIS A 2 6.54 -9.63 26.68
CA HIS A 2 6.42 -8.58 25.66
C HIS A 2 6.32 -9.29 24.32
N LEU A 3 5.11 -9.31 23.74
CA LEU A 3 4.91 -9.58 22.32
C LEU A 3 5.69 -8.49 21.57
N GLY A 4 6.95 -8.79 21.30
CA GLY A 4 7.88 -7.85 20.70
C GLY A 4 7.55 -7.64 19.22
N TYR A 5 8.06 -6.55 18.65
CA TYR A 5 7.98 -6.26 17.23
C TYR A 5 8.38 -7.45 16.33
N LEU A 6 9.27 -8.32 16.81
CA LEU A 6 9.67 -9.55 16.10
C LEU A 6 8.51 -10.51 15.85
N GLU A 7 7.58 -10.66 16.80
CA GLU A 7 6.47 -11.61 16.67
C GLU A 7 5.43 -11.12 15.65
N ILE A 8 5.13 -9.82 15.67
CA ILE A 8 4.32 -9.16 14.63
C ILE A 8 4.99 -9.30 13.26
N LEU A 9 6.32 -9.13 13.17
CA LEU A 9 7.05 -9.24 11.91
C LEU A 9 6.94 -10.67 11.32
N VAL A 10 7.10 -11.70 12.14
CA VAL A 10 6.95 -13.11 11.72
C VAL A 10 5.54 -13.39 11.21
N ILE A 11 4.51 -12.88 11.91
CA ILE A 11 3.11 -13.03 11.49
C ILE A 11 2.88 -12.35 10.14
N ILE A 12 3.38 -11.13 9.94
CA ILE A 12 3.25 -10.42 8.66
C ILE A 12 3.90 -11.21 7.53
N VAL A 13 5.08 -11.79 7.75
CA VAL A 13 5.74 -12.62 6.73
C VAL A 13 4.87 -13.83 6.36
N ILE A 14 4.29 -14.52 7.33
CA ILE A 14 3.40 -15.67 7.07
C ILE A 14 2.16 -15.23 6.28
N VAL A 15 1.52 -14.12 6.66
CA VAL A 15 0.36 -13.58 5.96
C VAL A 15 0.72 -13.20 4.52
N LEU A 16 1.88 -12.57 4.30
CA LEU A 16 2.36 -12.22 2.96
C LEU A 16 2.66 -13.46 2.11
N LEU A 17 3.13 -14.56 2.69
CA LEU A 17 3.34 -15.82 1.96
C LEU A 17 2.02 -16.51 1.59
N LEU A 18 1.01 -16.48 2.46
CA LEU A 18 -0.30 -17.10 2.21
C LEU A 18 -1.11 -16.35 1.15
N PHE A 19 -1.15 -15.03 1.26
CA PHE A 19 -1.97 -14.18 0.39
C PHE A 19 -1.19 -13.67 -0.82
N GLY A 20 0.15 -13.60 -0.72
CA GLY A 20 1.04 -13.04 -1.73
C GLY A 20 1.07 -11.50 -1.70
N PRO A 21 2.23 -10.87 -2.00
CA PRO A 21 2.34 -9.41 -2.01
C PRO A 21 1.42 -8.75 -3.05
N GLY A 22 1.20 -9.41 -4.20
CA GLY A 22 0.35 -8.87 -5.27
C GLY A 22 -1.13 -8.71 -4.88
N ARG A 23 -1.68 -9.63 -4.07
CA ARG A 23 -3.08 -9.51 -3.58
C ARG A 23 -3.21 -8.41 -2.54
N ILE A 24 -2.26 -8.32 -1.60
CA ILE A 24 -2.24 -7.25 -0.59
C ILE A 24 -2.13 -5.88 -1.27
N SER A 25 -1.18 -5.70 -2.20
CA SER A 25 -0.98 -4.41 -2.88
C SER A 25 -2.19 -3.99 -3.70
N LYS A 26 -2.86 -4.93 -4.38
CA LYS A 26 -4.08 -4.65 -5.13
C LYS A 26 -5.21 -4.16 -4.22
N VAL A 27 -5.49 -4.90 -3.13
CA VAL A 27 -6.54 -4.54 -2.17
C VAL A 27 -6.20 -3.24 -1.44
N ALA A 28 -4.94 -3.04 -1.04
CA ALA A 28 -4.48 -1.81 -0.41
C ALA A 28 -4.55 -0.60 -1.36
N GLY A 29 -4.30 -0.79 -2.66
CA GLY A 29 -4.48 0.24 -3.68
C GLY A 29 -5.94 0.68 -3.82
N GLU A 30 -6.85 -0.28 -3.95
CA GLU A 30 -8.30 -0.02 -4.03
C GLU A 30 -8.84 0.65 -2.75
N LEU A 31 -8.44 0.17 -1.57
CA LEU A 31 -8.77 0.78 -0.28
C LEU A 31 -8.15 2.17 -0.12
N GLY A 32 -6.90 2.35 -0.56
CA GLY A 32 -6.16 3.61 -0.46
C GLY A 32 -6.80 4.72 -1.28
N GLN A 33 -7.27 4.42 -2.48
CA GLN A 33 -8.05 5.36 -3.30
C GLN A 33 -9.36 5.77 -2.61
N GLY A 34 -10.07 4.81 -2.01
CA GLY A 34 -11.28 5.08 -1.22
C GLY A 34 -11.02 5.96 -0.01
N ILE A 35 -9.95 5.68 0.75
CA ILE A 35 -9.53 6.50 1.90
C ILE A 35 -9.09 7.89 1.44
N LYS A 36 -8.39 8.00 0.31
CA LYS A 36 -7.96 9.29 -0.27
C LYS A 36 -9.18 10.15 -0.64
N ALA A 37 -10.14 9.58 -1.37
CA ALA A 37 -11.38 10.26 -1.73
C ALA A 37 -12.22 10.63 -0.48
N PHE A 38 -12.26 9.75 0.53
CA PHE A 38 -12.95 10.03 1.80
C PHE A 38 -12.29 11.18 2.56
N LYS A 39 -10.95 11.19 2.64
CA LYS A 39 -10.19 12.28 3.25
C LYS A 39 -10.35 13.60 2.50
N GLU A 40 -10.40 13.56 1.18
CA GLU A 40 -10.59 14.72 0.31
C GLU A 40 -12.01 15.30 0.46
N GLY A 41 -13.03 14.45 0.51
CA GLY A 41 -14.42 14.83 0.80
C GLY A 41 -14.61 15.41 2.20
N LEU A 42 -13.93 14.86 3.22
CA LEU A 42 -13.95 15.41 4.58
C LEU A 42 -13.15 16.71 4.72
N SER A 43 -12.09 16.89 3.91
CA SER A 43 -11.20 18.06 3.97
C SER A 43 -11.61 19.18 3.01
N GLY A 44 -12.83 19.14 2.47
CA GLY A 44 -13.33 19.84 1.27
C GLY A 44 -13.25 21.38 1.17
N THR A 45 -12.15 22.01 1.58
CA THR A 45 -11.95 23.45 1.37
C THR A 45 -10.49 23.88 1.15
N LYS A 46 -9.53 22.97 1.04
CA LYS A 46 -8.16 23.35 0.67
C LYS A 46 -7.57 22.30 -0.26
N LYS A 47 -7.18 22.77 -1.45
CA LYS A 47 -6.28 22.12 -2.42
C LYS A 47 -6.94 21.49 -3.64
N ASP A 48 -7.58 22.35 -4.41
CA ASP A 48 -7.34 22.33 -5.87
C ASP A 48 -5.80 22.40 -6.10
N GLU A 49 -5.29 21.75 -7.16
CA GLU A 49 -3.91 21.85 -7.69
C GLU A 49 -2.77 20.87 -7.30
N LYS A 50 -2.95 19.69 -6.69
CA LYS A 50 -1.81 18.72 -6.70
C LYS A 50 -2.11 17.24 -6.49
N SER A 51 -2.88 16.61 -7.38
CA SER A 51 -2.96 15.13 -7.34
C SER A 51 -3.21 14.43 -8.68
N SER A 52 -2.63 14.93 -9.77
CA SER A 52 -2.53 14.20 -11.05
C SER A 52 -1.10 13.75 -11.37
N LYS A 53 -0.23 13.57 -10.37
CA LYS A 53 1.11 13.04 -10.63
C LYS A 53 1.53 12.06 -9.55
N GLU A 54 1.06 10.83 -9.70
CA GLU A 54 1.64 9.62 -9.11
C GLU A 54 0.98 8.41 -9.83
N GLU A 55 0.96 8.47 -11.16
CA GLU A 55 0.92 7.29 -12.02
C GLU A 55 2.34 7.10 -12.58
N GLU A 56 3.28 6.68 -11.73
CA GLU A 56 4.54 6.08 -12.20
C GLU A 56 5.28 5.48 -11.01
N SER A 57 5.24 4.14 -10.90
CA SER A 57 6.28 3.26 -10.36
C SER A 57 5.65 1.98 -9.83
N ALA A 58 5.19 1.12 -10.74
CA ALA A 58 5.15 -0.32 -10.52
C ALA A 58 5.04 -1.04 -11.87
N ASP A 59 5.85 -0.64 -12.85
CA ASP A 59 6.23 -1.54 -13.94
C ASP A 59 7.74 -1.82 -13.79
N ASP A 60 8.00 -3.08 -13.49
CA ASP A 60 9.22 -3.83 -13.80
C ASP A 60 10.61 -3.23 -13.44
N GLN A 61 11.16 -3.66 -12.31
CA GLN A 61 12.58 -4.02 -12.24
C GLN A 61 12.77 -5.24 -11.31
N SER A 62 12.87 -6.42 -11.91
CA SER A 62 14.03 -7.32 -11.74
C SER A 62 13.68 -8.74 -12.22
N GLU A 63 13.62 -8.94 -13.53
CA GLU A 63 14.11 -10.17 -14.13
C GLU A 63 15.57 -9.94 -14.59
N LYS A 64 16.48 -10.80 -14.09
CA LYS A 64 17.73 -11.25 -14.72
C LYS A 64 18.93 -10.29 -14.82
N LYS A 65 19.90 -10.45 -13.90
CA LYS A 65 21.33 -10.64 -14.25
C LYS A 65 22.19 -11.14 -13.06
N GLU A 66 22.34 -12.46 -12.93
CA GLU A 66 23.62 -13.21 -12.96
C GLU A 66 23.32 -14.71 -13.16
#